data_AF-A0A954RKK8-F1
#
_entry.id   AF-A0A954RKK8-F1
#
_cell.length_a   1.000
_cell.length_b   1.000
_cell.length_c   1.000
_cell.angle_alpha   90.00
_cell.angle_beta   90.00
_cell.angle_gamma   90.00
#
_symmetry.space_group_name_H-M   'P 1'
#
loop_
_entity.id
_entity.type
_entity.pdbx_description
1 polymer ?
#
loop_
_entity_poly.entity_id
_entity_poly.type
_entity_poly.pdbx_seq_one_letter_code
_entity_poly.pdbx_strand_id
1 'polypeptide(L)'
;IPATIVNTAYVQEDYWLLVQAPDDVAGAETGEFYDLTVSLGSQTDTELSSILYVEQTQDVSIVLDHSGSMGGGTGKIEAAQNAAVMLVDELADDDQGAYIAFDTNANLRESLDTVGSGSQRIDLLLDIANEVPAAATSIGDGMALAASDMAANKIDTHMCSYVLLSDGMENEPQYWADVVDDVVDTGCAIHTIALGPSANQELMQQIAGSSPAGGSYYYATNTGSVPVNSVIGWQNNLSRLYDAISIDVAGRQRIVTAIRESALGGAMSGVVEFDDLARGTLVVVG
;
A
#
# COMPACT_ATOMS: atom_id res chain seq x y z
N ILE A 1 -26.34 -2.44 -6.86
CA ILE A 1 -25.51 -2.25 -5.65
C ILE A 1 -25.32 -0.77 -5.33
N PRO A 2 -26.01 -0.23 -4.31
CA PRO A 2 -25.82 1.17 -3.91
C PRO A 2 -24.42 1.40 -3.27
N ALA A 3 -23.65 2.33 -3.81
CA ALA A 3 -22.36 2.83 -3.33
C ALA A 3 -22.51 4.22 -2.69
N THR A 4 -21.76 4.51 -1.63
CA THR A 4 -21.91 5.77 -0.89
C THR A 4 -20.95 6.82 -1.45
N ILE A 5 -21.45 8.00 -1.84
CA ILE A 5 -20.58 9.13 -2.15
C ILE A 5 -20.03 9.70 -0.83
N VAL A 6 -18.72 9.61 -0.67
CA VAL A 6 -17.98 10.12 0.48
C VAL A 6 -17.69 11.61 0.31
N ASN A 7 -17.33 12.04 -0.89
CA ASN A 7 -17.00 13.43 -1.18
C ASN A 7 -17.24 13.79 -2.64
N THR A 8 -17.47 15.09 -2.91
CA THR A 8 -17.56 15.64 -4.26
C THR A 8 -16.77 16.94 -4.36
N ALA A 9 -16.10 17.18 -5.47
CA ALA A 9 -15.41 18.44 -5.73
C ALA A 9 -15.49 18.81 -7.21
N TYR A 10 -15.52 20.12 -7.49
CA TYR A 10 -15.44 20.65 -8.85
C TYR A 10 -14.14 21.44 -9.01
N VAL A 11 -13.31 21.06 -9.98
CA VAL A 11 -12.00 21.68 -10.20
C VAL A 11 -11.82 21.97 -11.68
N GLN A 12 -11.81 23.26 -12.02
CA GLN A 12 -11.45 23.79 -13.36
C GLN A 12 -12.03 22.99 -14.55
N GLU A 13 -13.33 22.69 -14.49
CA GLU A 13 -14.14 21.97 -15.51
C GLU A 13 -14.39 20.47 -15.25
N ASP A 14 -13.69 19.86 -14.30
CA ASP A 14 -13.88 18.45 -13.95
C ASP A 14 -14.70 18.26 -12.66
N TYR A 15 -15.57 17.26 -12.68
CA TYR A 15 -16.28 16.77 -11.49
C TYR A 15 -15.55 15.56 -10.90
N TRP A 16 -15.21 15.67 -9.62
CA TRP A 16 -14.56 14.65 -8.82
C TRP A 16 -15.56 14.04 -7.85
N LEU A 17 -15.68 12.72 -7.88
CA LEU A 17 -16.50 11.94 -6.94
C LEU A 17 -15.57 10.98 -6.20
N LEU A 18 -15.61 10.99 -4.88
CA LEU A 18 -15.04 9.96 -4.04
C LEU A 18 -16.17 9.05 -3.60
N VAL A 19 -16.12 7.79 -4.03
CA VAL A 19 -17.18 6.80 -3.79
C VAL A 19 -16.59 5.66 -2.95
N GLN A 20 -17.29 5.29 -1.89
CA GLN A 20 -16.98 4.10 -1.10
C GLN A 20 -17.59 2.89 -1.81
N ALA A 21 -16.72 1.93 -2.14
CA ALA A 21 -17.13 0.66 -2.75
C ALA A 21 -18.11 -0.08 -1.82
N PRO A 22 -19.28 -0.53 -2.30
CA PRO A 22 -20.19 -1.38 -1.54
C PRO A 22 -19.54 -2.67 -1.08
N ASP A 23 -19.96 -3.15 0.09
CA ASP A 23 -19.52 -4.40 0.68
C ASP A 23 -20.32 -5.60 0.15
N ASP A 24 -19.91 -6.80 0.57
CA ASP A 24 -20.61 -8.07 0.33
C ASP A 24 -22.07 -8.03 0.82
N VAL A 25 -22.33 -7.34 1.94
CA VAL A 25 -23.68 -7.14 2.50
C VAL A 25 -24.57 -6.30 1.56
N ALA A 26 -24.00 -5.38 0.78
CA ALA A 26 -24.70 -4.60 -0.23
C ALA A 26 -24.98 -5.38 -1.53
N GLY A 27 -24.47 -6.62 -1.64
CA GLY A 27 -24.70 -7.54 -2.76
C GLY A 27 -23.61 -7.52 -3.84
N ALA A 28 -22.41 -7.04 -3.52
CA ALA A 28 -21.24 -7.21 -4.36
C ALA A 28 -20.71 -8.65 -4.25
N GLU A 29 -20.47 -9.29 -5.40
CA GLU A 29 -19.93 -10.65 -5.50
C GLU A 29 -18.49 -10.58 -6.03
N THR A 30 -17.58 -11.25 -5.32
CA THR A 30 -16.17 -11.40 -5.71
C THR A 30 -16.06 -12.14 -7.05
N GLY A 31 -15.25 -11.61 -7.97
CA GLY A 31 -14.98 -12.15 -9.31
C GLY A 31 -15.90 -11.61 -10.41
N GLU A 32 -16.89 -10.79 -10.07
CA GLU A 32 -17.86 -10.26 -11.02
C GLU A 32 -17.55 -8.82 -11.44
N PHE A 33 -17.81 -8.52 -12.72
CA PHE A 33 -17.76 -7.17 -13.25
C PHE A 33 -19.12 -6.48 -13.09
N TYR A 34 -19.08 -5.21 -12.71
CA TYR A 34 -20.25 -4.37 -12.53
C TYR A 34 -20.17 -3.10 -13.37
N ASP A 35 -21.33 -2.61 -13.79
CA ASP A 35 -21.42 -1.34 -14.51
C ASP A 35 -21.46 -0.19 -13.48
N LEU A 36 -20.65 0.84 -13.71
CA LEU A 36 -20.70 2.05 -12.90
C LEU A 36 -21.73 2.99 -13.53
N THR A 37 -22.89 3.13 -12.88
CA THR A 37 -23.87 4.14 -13.27
C THR A 37 -23.81 5.33 -12.32
N VAL A 38 -23.44 6.50 -12.86
CA VAL A 38 -23.50 7.78 -12.14
C VAL A 38 -24.77 8.52 -12.53
N SER A 39 -25.59 8.87 -11.54
CA SER A 39 -26.82 9.64 -11.74
C SER A 39 -26.70 11.01 -11.06
N LEU A 40 -26.86 12.09 -11.83
CA LEU A 40 -26.85 13.46 -11.36
C LEU A 40 -28.17 14.16 -11.76
N GLY A 41 -29.12 14.22 -10.82
CA GLY A 41 -30.46 14.74 -11.09
C GLY A 41 -31.20 13.86 -12.10
N SER A 42 -31.52 14.41 -13.27
CA SER A 42 -32.15 13.67 -14.39
C SER A 42 -31.14 13.08 -15.39
N GLN A 43 -29.84 13.37 -15.22
CA GLN A 43 -28.79 12.89 -16.12
C GLN A 43 -28.21 11.60 -15.55
N THR A 44 -27.95 10.63 -16.42
CA THR A 44 -27.32 9.36 -16.05
C THR A 44 -26.24 9.04 -17.06
N ASP A 45 -25.10 8.54 -16.59
CA ASP A 45 -24.04 8.01 -17.42
C ASP A 45 -23.62 6.64 -16.88
N THR A 46 -23.36 5.67 -17.76
CA THR A 46 -23.07 4.29 -17.39
C THR A 46 -21.83 3.79 -18.11
N GLU A 47 -20.83 3.39 -17.33
CA GLU A 47 -19.62 2.73 -17.82
C GLU A 47 -19.75 1.22 -17.61
N LEU A 48 -19.74 0.47 -18.72
CA LEU A 48 -19.97 -0.98 -18.70
C LEU A 48 -18.74 -1.72 -18.19
N SER A 49 -18.94 -2.71 -17.32
CA SER A 49 -17.91 -3.59 -16.75
C SER A 49 -16.69 -2.84 -16.20
N SER A 50 -16.92 -1.64 -15.69
CA SER A 50 -15.86 -0.72 -15.25
C SER A 50 -15.32 -1.05 -13.86
N ILE A 51 -16.05 -1.84 -13.06
CA ILE A 51 -15.68 -2.18 -11.69
C ILE A 51 -15.61 -3.70 -11.57
N LEU A 52 -14.48 -4.22 -11.12
CA LEU A 52 -14.32 -5.62 -10.72
C LEU A 52 -14.28 -5.67 -9.19
N TYR A 53 -15.25 -6.35 -8.57
CA TYR A 53 -15.14 -6.67 -7.14
C TYR A 53 -14.34 -7.94 -7.02
N VAL A 54 -13.20 -7.89 -6.36
CA VAL A 54 -12.46 -9.08 -5.95
C VAL A 54 -12.06 -8.91 -4.50
N GLU A 55 -12.35 -9.92 -3.69
CA GLU A 55 -11.63 -10.14 -2.43
C GLU A 55 -10.18 -10.42 -2.84
N GLN A 56 -9.35 -9.39 -2.68
CA GLN A 56 -7.95 -9.43 -3.07
C GLN A 56 -7.16 -9.80 -1.83
N THR A 57 -6.88 -11.09 -1.70
CA THR A 57 -5.91 -11.58 -0.73
C THR A 57 -4.50 -11.29 -1.22
N GLN A 58 -3.62 -11.06 -0.27
CA GLN A 58 -2.27 -10.61 -0.53
C GLN A 58 -1.25 -11.37 0.30
N ASP A 59 -0.10 -11.59 -0.30
CA ASP A 59 1.09 -12.12 0.31
C ASP A 59 2.06 -10.98 0.52
N VAL A 60 2.35 -10.66 1.77
CA VAL A 60 3.20 -9.52 2.14
C VAL A 60 4.43 -10.01 2.89
N SER A 61 5.60 -9.71 2.34
CA SER A 61 6.88 -9.96 2.99
C SER A 61 7.49 -8.65 3.48
N ILE A 62 7.56 -8.49 4.80
CA ILE A 62 8.14 -7.32 5.46
C ILE A 62 9.64 -7.56 5.62
N VAL A 63 10.46 -6.70 5.03
CA VAL A 63 11.93 -6.79 5.06
C VAL A 63 12.48 -5.56 5.78
N LEU A 64 12.92 -5.74 7.02
CA LEU A 64 13.28 -4.64 7.92
C LEU A 64 14.78 -4.59 8.20
N ASP A 65 15.38 -3.43 7.92
CA ASP A 65 16.73 -3.10 8.33
C ASP A 65 16.76 -2.88 9.85
N HIS A 66 17.56 -3.69 10.56
CA HIS A 66 17.86 -3.48 11.98
C HIS A 66 19.36 -3.24 12.18
N SER A 67 20.04 -2.64 11.22
CA SER A 67 21.45 -2.26 11.33
C SER A 67 21.70 -1.19 12.40
N GLY A 68 22.96 -0.96 12.75
CA GLY A 68 23.32 -0.09 13.87
C GLY A 68 22.90 1.37 13.68
N SER A 69 22.72 1.82 12.43
CA SER A 69 22.23 3.16 12.11
C SER A 69 20.77 3.39 12.53
N MET A 70 19.98 2.33 12.59
CA MET A 70 18.59 2.35 13.07
C MET A 70 18.48 2.63 14.58
N GLY A 71 19.58 2.47 15.31
CA GLY A 71 19.64 2.66 16.76
C GLY A 71 20.06 4.06 17.20
N GLY A 72 20.84 4.11 18.29
CA GLY A 72 21.42 5.34 18.81
C GLY A 72 20.44 6.30 19.48
N GLY A 73 19.24 5.85 19.86
CA GLY A 73 18.22 6.69 20.49
C GLY A 73 17.59 7.72 19.55
N THR A 74 17.67 7.48 18.24
CA THR A 74 17.15 8.38 17.19
C THR A 74 15.63 8.23 16.97
N GLY A 75 15.03 7.13 17.47
CA GLY A 75 13.62 6.79 17.25
C GLY A 75 13.35 6.08 15.93
N LYS A 76 14.39 5.71 15.16
CA LYS A 76 14.25 5.13 13.82
C LYS A 76 13.76 3.69 13.85
N ILE A 77 14.40 2.82 14.64
CA ILE A 77 13.95 1.45 14.81
C ILE A 77 12.53 1.39 15.40
N GLU A 78 12.22 2.25 16.38
CA GLU A 78 10.88 2.31 16.95
C GLU A 78 9.85 2.79 15.91
N ALA A 79 10.21 3.74 15.05
CA ALA A 79 9.35 4.18 13.97
C ALA A 79 9.10 3.06 12.94
N ALA A 80 10.14 2.31 12.57
CA ALA A 80 10.07 1.16 11.67
C ALA A 80 9.23 0.02 12.24
N GLN A 81 9.39 -0.30 13.52
CA GLN A 81 8.61 -1.33 14.21
C GLN A 81 7.12 -0.95 14.27
N ASN A 82 6.79 0.27 14.66
CA ASN A 82 5.39 0.74 14.70
C ASN A 82 4.75 0.70 13.31
N ALA A 83 5.52 1.06 12.29
CA ALA A 83 5.13 1.03 10.89
C ALA A 83 4.85 -0.40 10.39
N ALA A 84 5.74 -1.35 10.68
CA ALA A 84 5.55 -2.75 10.34
C ALA A 84 4.39 -3.39 11.13
N VAL A 85 4.22 -3.06 12.42
CA VAL A 85 3.06 -3.48 13.22
C VAL A 85 1.75 -3.01 12.62
N MET A 86 1.65 -1.73 12.21
CA MET A 86 0.46 -1.20 11.54
C MET A 86 0.15 -1.95 10.25
N LEU A 87 1.16 -2.30 9.45
CA LEU A 87 0.96 -3.10 8.26
C LEU A 87 0.39 -4.49 8.58
N VAL A 88 0.95 -5.17 9.58
CA VAL A 88 0.45 -6.49 10.02
C VAL A 88 -0.98 -6.39 10.56
N ASP A 89 -1.33 -5.32 11.27
CA ASP A 89 -2.69 -5.10 11.79
C ASP A 89 -3.72 -4.85 10.66
N GLU A 90 -3.29 -4.29 9.52
CA GLU A 90 -4.15 -4.06 8.35
C GLU A 90 -4.33 -5.31 7.47
N LEU A 91 -3.47 -6.33 7.60
CA LEU A 91 -3.64 -7.60 6.87
C LEU A 91 -4.93 -8.29 7.32
N ALA A 92 -5.71 -8.79 6.36
CA ALA A 92 -6.89 -9.60 6.63
C ALA A 92 -6.50 -10.99 7.15
N ASP A 93 -7.47 -11.75 7.67
CA ASP A 93 -7.17 -13.07 8.25
C ASP A 93 -6.82 -14.14 7.18
N ASP A 94 -7.18 -13.89 5.93
CA ASP A 94 -6.92 -14.72 4.75
C ASP A 94 -5.68 -14.28 3.95
N ASP A 95 -5.08 -13.14 4.29
CA ASP A 95 -3.78 -12.70 3.76
C ASP A 95 -2.64 -13.58 4.30
N GLN A 96 -1.49 -13.60 3.60
CA GLN A 96 -0.25 -14.15 4.14
C GLN A 96 0.73 -13.05 4.55
N GLY A 97 1.41 -13.25 5.68
CA GLY A 97 2.43 -12.33 6.19
C GLY A 97 3.73 -13.05 6.51
N ALA A 98 4.86 -12.48 6.10
CA ALA A 98 6.21 -12.92 6.46
C ALA A 98 7.01 -11.76 7.04
N TYR A 99 7.99 -12.09 7.88
CA TYR A 99 8.90 -11.12 8.46
C TYR A 99 10.36 -11.54 8.36
N ILE A 100 11.16 -10.69 7.73
CA ILE A 100 12.60 -10.83 7.59
C ILE A 100 13.27 -9.62 8.22
N ALA A 101 14.23 -9.86 9.10
CA ALA A 101 15.10 -8.84 9.66
C ALA A 101 16.51 -9.01 9.09
N PHE A 102 17.15 -7.92 8.67
CA PHE A 102 18.52 -7.94 8.17
C PHE A 102 19.44 -6.88 8.78
N ASP A 103 20.69 -7.28 8.99
CA ASP A 103 21.81 -6.44 9.39
C ASP A 103 23.06 -6.76 8.54
N THR A 104 24.11 -7.37 9.11
CA THR A 104 25.18 -8.04 8.39
C THR A 104 24.69 -9.28 7.64
N ASN A 105 23.66 -9.97 8.15
CA ASN A 105 23.02 -11.09 7.45
C ASN A 105 21.50 -10.94 7.58
N ALA A 106 20.74 -11.72 6.80
CA ALA A 106 19.30 -11.81 6.94
C ALA A 106 18.86 -13.02 7.78
N ASN A 107 17.80 -12.83 8.56
CA ASN A 107 17.14 -13.88 9.32
C ASN A 107 15.64 -13.88 9.00
N LEU A 108 15.12 -15.04 8.62
CA LEU A 108 13.69 -15.27 8.49
C LEU A 108 13.15 -15.45 9.89
N ARG A 109 12.43 -14.44 10.38
CA ARG A 109 11.81 -14.45 11.71
C ARG A 109 10.56 -15.30 11.66
N GLU A 110 9.67 -14.92 10.74
CA GLU A 110 8.44 -15.62 10.45
C GLU A 110 8.34 -15.89 8.95
N SER A 111 8.15 -17.16 8.62
CA SER A 111 7.93 -17.61 7.23
C SER A 111 6.51 -17.22 6.79
N LEU A 112 6.35 -16.97 5.49
CA LEU A 112 5.07 -16.61 4.89
C LEU A 112 4.00 -17.67 5.19
N ASP A 113 3.02 -17.29 6.00
CA ASP A 113 1.84 -18.11 6.32
C ASP A 113 0.62 -17.20 6.49
N THR A 114 -0.57 -17.81 6.42
CA THR A 114 -1.86 -17.13 6.55
C THR A 114 -1.96 -16.45 7.91
N VAL A 115 -2.25 -15.15 7.93
CA VAL A 115 -2.21 -14.31 9.13
C VAL A 115 -3.24 -14.75 10.17
N GLY A 116 -4.43 -15.17 9.74
CA GLY A 116 -5.47 -15.72 10.61
C GLY A 116 -5.24 -17.16 11.08
N SER A 117 -4.16 -17.81 10.61
CA SER A 117 -3.82 -19.19 10.99
C SER A 117 -2.99 -19.22 12.27
N GLY A 118 -3.44 -20.04 13.24
CA GLY A 118 -2.67 -20.32 14.45
C GLY A 118 -2.27 -19.07 15.24
N SER A 119 -0.96 -18.88 15.42
CA SER A 119 -0.36 -17.74 16.12
C SER A 119 0.32 -16.74 15.16
N GLN A 120 0.20 -16.90 13.84
CA GLN A 120 0.98 -16.16 12.85
C GLN A 120 0.96 -14.65 13.07
N ARG A 121 -0.23 -14.04 13.18
CA ARG A 121 -0.34 -12.59 13.45
C ARG A 121 0.38 -12.18 14.73
N ILE A 122 0.24 -12.96 15.80
CA ILE A 122 0.86 -12.64 17.10
C ILE A 122 2.38 -12.76 17.01
N ASP A 123 2.87 -13.81 16.35
CA ASP A 123 4.30 -14.07 16.22
C ASP A 123 4.98 -12.97 15.36
N LEU A 124 4.37 -12.57 14.24
CA LEU A 124 4.79 -11.41 13.45
C LEU A 124 4.92 -10.14 14.30
N LEU A 125 3.87 -9.81 15.07
CA LEU A 125 3.84 -8.61 15.91
C LEU A 125 4.92 -8.64 17.00
N LEU A 126 5.13 -9.80 17.62
CA LEU A 126 6.14 -9.96 18.67
C LEU A 126 7.56 -9.87 18.12
N ASP A 127 7.84 -10.52 17.00
CA ASP A 127 9.19 -10.54 16.42
C ASP A 127 9.57 -9.17 15.87
N ILE A 128 8.65 -8.45 15.23
CA ILE A 128 8.86 -7.06 14.84
C ILE A 128 9.18 -6.19 16.07
N ALA A 129 8.37 -6.28 17.12
CA ALA A 129 8.51 -5.44 18.30
C ALA A 129 9.80 -5.71 19.10
N ASN A 130 10.39 -6.90 18.96
CA ASN A 130 11.57 -7.32 19.70
C ASN A 130 12.89 -7.06 18.96
N GLU A 131 12.86 -6.50 17.74
CA GLU A 131 14.10 -6.20 17.02
C GLU A 131 14.99 -5.20 17.76
N VAL A 132 16.30 -5.49 17.68
CA VAL A 132 17.33 -4.66 18.29
C VAL A 132 18.35 -4.27 17.21
N PRO A 133 18.70 -2.98 17.11
CA PRO A 133 19.72 -2.52 16.20
C PRO A 133 21.07 -3.23 16.39
N ALA A 134 21.68 -3.64 15.29
CA ALA A 134 22.83 -4.52 15.25
C ALA A 134 23.92 -3.99 14.31
N ALA A 135 24.59 -4.85 13.53
CA ALA A 135 25.87 -4.54 12.92
C ALA A 135 25.76 -3.75 11.59
N ALA A 136 26.06 -4.40 10.47
CA ALA A 136 26.17 -3.79 9.15
C ALA A 136 24.82 -3.75 8.42
N THR A 137 24.81 -3.45 7.12
CA THR A 137 23.59 -3.35 6.30
C THR A 137 23.75 -4.15 5.00
N SER A 138 23.09 -5.30 4.91
CA SER A 138 23.05 -6.24 3.78
C SER A 138 21.62 -6.31 3.22
N ILE A 139 21.29 -5.37 2.31
CA ILE A 139 19.95 -5.32 1.70
C ILE A 139 19.72 -6.53 0.80
N GLY A 140 20.74 -6.95 0.04
CA GLY A 140 20.66 -8.11 -0.82
C GLY A 140 20.34 -9.39 -0.07
N ASP A 141 20.96 -9.68 1.08
CA ASP A 141 20.58 -10.86 1.88
C ASP A 141 19.12 -10.81 2.32
N GLY A 142 18.64 -9.65 2.77
CA GLY A 142 17.26 -9.46 3.20
C GLY A 142 16.27 -9.77 2.08
N MET A 143 16.52 -9.21 0.89
CA MET A 143 15.67 -9.41 -0.27
C MET A 143 15.79 -10.83 -0.85
N ALA A 144 16.97 -11.43 -0.88
CA ALA A 144 17.16 -12.81 -1.33
C ALA A 144 16.41 -13.81 -0.45
N LEU A 145 16.47 -13.63 0.87
CA LEU A 145 15.77 -14.51 1.80
C LEU A 145 14.25 -14.35 1.67
N ALA A 146 13.77 -13.11 1.53
CA ALA A 146 12.37 -12.83 1.25
C ALA A 146 11.90 -13.43 -0.09
N ALA A 147 12.73 -13.36 -1.13
CA ALA A 147 12.44 -13.98 -2.42
C ALA A 147 12.36 -15.50 -2.34
N SER A 148 13.29 -16.12 -1.60
CA SER A 148 13.28 -17.56 -1.38
C SER A 148 12.04 -18.02 -0.61
N ASP A 149 11.61 -17.27 0.41
CA ASP A 149 10.42 -17.59 1.20
C ASP A 149 9.14 -17.42 0.38
N MET A 150 9.02 -16.32 -0.36
CA MET A 150 7.92 -16.08 -1.30
C MET A 150 7.85 -17.16 -2.38
N ALA A 151 8.96 -17.53 -3.00
CA ALA A 151 8.98 -18.57 -4.03
C ALA A 151 8.55 -19.95 -3.50
N ALA A 152 8.72 -20.22 -2.20
CA ALA A 152 8.34 -21.48 -1.57
C ALA A 152 6.88 -21.52 -1.11
N ASN A 153 6.36 -20.39 -0.61
CA ASN A 153 5.17 -20.38 0.24
C ASN A 153 4.03 -19.48 -0.24
N LYS A 154 4.25 -18.65 -1.28
CA LYS A 154 3.20 -17.77 -1.80
C LYS A 154 2.05 -18.57 -2.41
N ILE A 155 0.86 -17.99 -2.40
CA ILE A 155 -0.30 -18.52 -3.11
C ILE A 155 -0.39 -17.83 -4.47
N ASP A 156 -0.31 -18.60 -5.57
CA ASP A 156 -0.27 -18.05 -6.94
C ASP A 156 -1.47 -17.17 -7.31
N THR A 157 -2.61 -17.31 -6.62
CA THR A 157 -3.80 -16.47 -6.83
C THR A 157 -3.78 -15.17 -6.03
N HIS A 158 -2.89 -15.04 -5.04
CA HIS A 158 -2.74 -13.83 -4.24
C HIS A 158 -1.88 -12.81 -4.99
N MET A 159 -2.13 -11.53 -4.73
CA MET A 159 -1.14 -10.51 -5.09
C MET A 159 0.05 -10.65 -4.15
N CYS A 160 1.28 -10.53 -4.64
CA CYS A 160 2.44 -10.59 -3.77
C CYS A 160 3.23 -9.29 -3.78
N SER A 161 3.72 -8.89 -2.61
CA SER A 161 4.49 -7.67 -2.43
C SER A 161 5.59 -7.80 -1.38
N TYR A 162 6.71 -7.10 -1.64
CA TYR A 162 7.77 -6.87 -0.67
C TYR A 162 7.65 -5.46 -0.11
N VAL A 163 7.80 -5.32 1.20
CA VAL A 163 7.90 -4.02 1.87
C VAL A 163 9.26 -3.92 2.54
N LEU A 164 10.19 -3.26 1.85
CA LEU A 164 11.57 -3.05 2.30
C LEU A 164 11.71 -1.71 3.02
N LEU A 165 12.23 -1.72 4.24
CA LEU A 165 12.53 -0.50 5.00
C LEU A 165 14.01 -0.46 5.40
N SER A 166 14.71 0.64 5.05
CA SER A 166 16.12 0.85 5.40
C SER A 166 16.46 2.33 5.60
N ASP A 167 17.36 2.62 6.55
CA ASP A 167 17.87 3.97 6.85
C ASP A 167 19.33 4.21 6.41
N GLY A 168 19.92 3.20 5.77
CA GLY A 168 21.35 3.08 5.59
C GLY A 168 21.80 2.93 4.15
N MET A 169 23.12 2.84 4.00
CA MET A 169 23.78 2.44 2.76
C MET A 169 24.09 0.96 2.85
N GLU A 170 23.69 0.19 1.84
CA GLU A 170 24.16 -1.18 1.69
C GLU A 170 25.69 -1.21 1.69
N ASN A 171 26.25 -2.04 2.56
CA ASN A 171 27.69 -2.05 2.84
C ASN A 171 28.27 -3.45 3.10
N GLU A 172 27.43 -4.47 3.21
CA GLU A 172 27.82 -5.87 3.38
C GLU A 172 27.17 -6.73 2.28
N PRO A 173 27.88 -7.71 1.70
CA PRO A 173 27.28 -8.69 0.79
C PRO A 173 26.33 -9.66 1.53
N GLN A 174 25.35 -10.25 0.85
CA GLN A 174 25.08 -10.09 -0.58
C GLN A 174 24.47 -8.72 -0.93
N TYR A 175 24.85 -8.15 -2.08
CA TYR A 175 24.36 -6.84 -2.52
C TYR A 175 23.09 -6.98 -3.36
N TRP A 176 22.26 -5.94 -3.41
CA TRP A 176 21.06 -5.89 -4.26
C TRP A 176 21.36 -6.26 -5.72
N ALA A 177 22.47 -5.76 -6.26
CA ALA A 177 22.89 -6.02 -7.64
C ALA A 177 23.12 -7.51 -7.95
N ASP A 178 23.37 -8.32 -6.93
CA ASP A 178 23.61 -9.76 -7.06
C ASP A 178 22.31 -10.58 -6.91
N VAL A 179 21.22 -10.00 -6.38
CA VAL A 179 19.94 -10.71 -6.07
C VAL A 179 18.75 -10.24 -6.89
N VAL A 180 18.90 -9.13 -7.65
CA VAL A 180 17.78 -8.48 -8.34
C VAL A 180 16.98 -9.44 -9.21
N ASP A 181 17.64 -10.32 -9.95
CA ASP A 181 16.97 -11.27 -10.85
C ASP A 181 16.12 -12.28 -10.05
N ASP A 182 16.68 -12.86 -8.97
CA ASP A 182 15.96 -13.80 -8.11
C ASP A 182 14.73 -13.17 -7.45
N VAL A 183 14.82 -11.89 -7.06
CA VAL A 183 13.72 -11.15 -6.43
C VAL A 183 12.66 -10.75 -7.45
N VAL A 184 13.07 -10.30 -8.64
CA VAL A 184 12.14 -9.85 -9.69
C VAL A 184 11.42 -11.03 -10.33
N ASP A 185 12.08 -12.18 -10.46
CA ASP A 185 11.51 -13.40 -11.03
C ASP A 185 10.37 -13.99 -10.17
N THR A 186 10.21 -13.58 -8.91
CA THR A 186 9.03 -13.95 -8.11
C THR A 186 7.74 -13.29 -8.60
N GLY A 187 7.86 -12.22 -9.40
CA GLY A 187 6.74 -11.49 -9.97
C GLY A 187 5.97 -10.62 -8.96
N CYS A 188 6.57 -10.31 -7.82
CA CYS A 188 5.95 -9.52 -6.76
C CYS A 188 6.28 -8.03 -6.87
N ALA A 189 5.36 -7.17 -6.44
CA ALA A 189 5.61 -5.73 -6.36
C ALA A 189 6.66 -5.42 -5.28
N ILE A 190 7.46 -4.37 -5.46
CA ILE A 190 8.49 -3.98 -4.49
C ILE A 190 8.22 -2.56 -3.98
N HIS A 191 7.82 -2.44 -2.72
CA HIS A 191 7.64 -1.15 -2.05
C HIS A 191 8.84 -0.89 -1.15
N THR A 192 9.42 0.30 -1.25
CA THR A 192 10.60 0.66 -0.47
C THR A 192 10.36 1.92 0.35
N ILE A 193 10.86 1.93 1.59
CA ILE A 193 10.78 3.04 2.53
C ILE A 193 12.20 3.43 2.94
N ALA A 194 12.69 4.55 2.41
CA ALA A 194 13.95 5.14 2.83
C ALA A 194 13.74 6.00 4.08
N LEU A 195 14.39 5.62 5.18
CA LEU A 195 14.22 6.26 6.49
C LEU A 195 15.34 7.28 6.77
N GLY A 196 15.03 8.55 6.58
CA GLY A 196 15.88 9.67 6.95
C GLY A 196 17.01 9.95 5.94
N PRO A 197 17.75 11.04 6.17
CA PRO A 197 18.67 11.59 5.17
C PRO A 197 19.91 10.73 4.91
N SER A 198 20.18 9.74 5.77
CA SER A 198 21.30 8.80 5.64
C SER A 198 20.97 7.61 4.72
N ALA A 199 19.70 7.41 4.38
CA ALA A 199 19.28 6.29 3.54
C ALA A 199 19.78 6.46 2.11
N ASN A 200 20.16 5.35 1.47
CA ASN A 200 20.49 5.33 0.05
C ASN A 200 19.23 5.47 -0.82
N GLN A 201 18.72 6.69 -0.96
CA GLN A 201 17.47 6.96 -1.68
C GLN A 201 17.54 6.54 -3.16
N GLU A 202 18.69 6.64 -3.80
CA GLU A 202 18.89 6.24 -5.20
C GLU A 202 18.74 4.72 -5.34
N LEU A 203 19.40 3.95 -4.47
CA LEU A 203 19.27 2.50 -4.44
C LEU A 203 17.83 2.07 -4.11
N MET A 204 17.19 2.70 -3.13
CA MET A 204 15.81 2.37 -2.74
C MET A 204 14.80 2.65 -3.86
N GLN A 205 14.99 3.72 -4.63
CA GLN A 205 14.20 3.99 -5.84
C GLN A 205 14.47 2.96 -6.94
N GLN A 206 15.72 2.57 -7.13
CA GLN A 206 16.09 1.54 -8.09
C GLN A 206 15.46 0.19 -7.74
N ILE A 207 15.47 -0.20 -6.47
CA ILE A 207 14.84 -1.43 -5.97
C ILE A 207 13.32 -1.40 -6.20
N ALA A 208 12.64 -0.31 -5.83
CA ALA A 208 11.19 -0.21 -6.05
C ALA A 208 10.81 -0.25 -7.54
N GLY A 209 11.66 0.32 -8.40
CA GLY A 209 11.43 0.40 -9.85
C GLY A 209 11.88 -0.83 -10.65
N SER A 210 12.46 -1.86 -10.03
CA SER A 210 13.00 -3.01 -10.76
C SER A 210 11.94 -4.05 -11.11
N SER A 211 10.86 -4.14 -10.33
CA SER A 211 9.83 -5.15 -10.55
C SER A 211 8.86 -4.74 -11.67
N PRO A 212 8.60 -5.63 -12.66
CA PRO A 212 7.59 -5.39 -13.68
C PRO A 212 6.16 -5.45 -13.13
N ALA A 213 5.95 -6.03 -11.94
CA ALA A 213 4.68 -6.02 -11.23
C ALA A 213 4.34 -4.65 -10.61
N GLY A 214 5.29 -3.70 -10.67
CA GLY A 214 5.17 -2.39 -10.06
C GLY A 214 5.86 -2.30 -8.71
N GLY A 215 5.62 -1.20 -8.02
CA GLY A 215 6.31 -0.87 -6.80
C GLY A 215 6.29 0.64 -6.55
N SER A 216 6.43 1.00 -5.29
CA SER A 216 6.35 2.39 -4.86
C SER A 216 7.52 2.73 -3.93
N TYR A 217 8.18 3.85 -4.22
CA TYR A 217 9.24 4.40 -3.37
C TYR A 217 8.70 5.47 -2.47
N TYR A 218 9.13 5.43 -1.21
CA TYR A 218 8.77 6.42 -0.24
C TYR A 218 9.93 6.87 0.63
N TYR A 219 9.86 8.13 1.08
CA TYR A 219 10.88 8.74 1.91
C TYR A 219 10.28 9.26 3.21
N ALA A 220 10.73 8.70 4.34
CA ALA A 220 10.33 9.13 5.67
C ALA A 220 11.39 10.09 6.26
N THR A 221 10.97 11.27 6.72
CA THR A 221 11.84 12.29 7.33
C THR A 221 11.26 12.80 8.66
N ASN A 222 12.12 13.31 9.55
CA ASN A 222 11.72 13.87 10.86
C ASN A 222 10.98 15.22 10.74
N THR A 223 10.96 15.83 9.55
CA THR A 223 10.27 17.10 9.29
C THR A 223 9.04 16.88 8.42
N GLY A 224 7.85 17.14 8.97
CA GLY A 224 6.58 17.15 8.22
C GLY A 224 5.49 17.91 8.98
N SER A 225 4.69 18.72 8.28
CA SER A 225 3.57 19.47 8.86
C SER A 225 2.29 18.62 8.80
N VAL A 226 1.78 18.19 9.96
CA VAL A 226 0.41 17.71 10.11
C VAL A 226 -0.30 18.63 11.11
N PRO A 227 -1.47 19.20 10.78
CA PRO A 227 -2.26 19.99 11.70
C PRO A 227 -3.05 19.05 12.63
N VAL A 228 -2.37 18.42 13.57
CA VAL A 228 -2.99 17.89 14.79
C VAL A 228 -2.04 18.11 15.95
N ASN A 229 -2.61 18.62 17.03
CA ASN A 229 -1.96 19.15 18.22
C ASN A 229 -1.22 18.06 19.04
N SER A 230 -0.15 17.52 18.49
CA SER A 230 0.72 16.53 19.14
C SER A 230 2.17 16.76 18.75
N VAL A 231 3.05 16.72 19.74
CA VAL A 231 4.48 17.04 19.65
C VAL A 231 5.18 16.19 18.58
N ILE A 232 6.00 16.85 17.76
CA ILE A 232 6.62 16.41 16.50
C ILE A 232 7.43 15.10 16.65
N GLY A 233 7.20 14.13 15.76
CA GLY A 233 7.97 12.88 15.66
C GLY A 233 7.73 12.11 14.34
N TRP A 234 8.69 11.24 13.99
CA TRP A 234 8.75 10.37 12.79
C TRP A 234 7.45 9.58 12.49
N GLN A 235 6.67 9.31 13.53
CA GLN A 235 5.45 8.53 13.52
C GLN A 235 4.39 9.07 12.53
N ASN A 236 4.32 10.38 12.32
CA ASN A 236 3.24 10.98 11.52
C ASN A 236 3.49 11.01 9.99
N ASN A 237 4.74 10.87 9.55
CA ASN A 237 5.07 10.85 8.11
C ASN A 237 4.90 9.45 7.53
N LEU A 238 5.27 8.43 8.33
CA LEU A 238 5.02 7.03 8.01
C LEU A 238 3.53 6.75 7.85
N SER A 239 2.63 7.26 8.71
CA SER A 239 1.18 7.01 8.54
C SER A 239 0.61 7.43 7.17
N ARG A 240 1.15 8.47 6.53
CA ARG A 240 0.71 8.89 5.17
C ARG A 240 1.31 8.03 4.07
N LEU A 241 2.53 7.58 4.31
CA LEU A 241 3.23 6.60 3.48
C LEU A 241 2.49 5.26 3.49
N TYR A 242 2.09 4.82 4.68
CA TYR A 242 1.34 3.60 4.92
C TYR A 242 -0.07 3.68 4.34
N ASP A 243 -0.75 4.82 4.43
CA ASP A 243 -2.03 5.02 3.73
C ASP A 243 -1.84 4.90 2.20
N ALA A 244 -0.76 5.47 1.65
CA ALA A 244 -0.45 5.36 0.23
C ALA A 244 0.00 3.95 -0.20
N ILE A 245 0.77 3.24 0.63
CA ILE A 245 1.19 1.85 0.40
C ILE A 245 0.00 0.93 0.53
N SER A 246 -0.82 1.08 1.57
CA SER A 246 -2.05 0.32 1.78
C SER A 246 -3.03 0.50 0.62
N ILE A 247 -3.14 1.70 0.04
CA ILE A 247 -3.92 1.94 -1.18
C ILE A 247 -3.38 1.15 -2.39
N ASP A 248 -2.06 1.08 -2.55
CA ASP A 248 -1.38 0.41 -3.67
C ASP A 248 -1.39 -1.12 -3.50
N VAL A 249 -1.10 -1.59 -2.29
CA VAL A 249 -1.07 -2.99 -1.85
C VAL A 249 -2.49 -3.58 -1.81
N ALA A 250 -3.50 -2.84 -1.37
CA ALA A 250 -4.91 -3.24 -1.44
C ALA A 250 -5.55 -3.04 -2.83
N GLY A 251 -4.77 -2.73 -3.88
CA GLY A 251 -5.23 -2.66 -5.27
C GLY A 251 -6.32 -1.61 -5.56
N ARG A 252 -6.41 -0.54 -4.77
CA ARG A 252 -7.48 0.47 -4.91
C ARG A 252 -7.24 1.36 -6.15
N GLN A 253 -7.92 1.05 -7.25
CA GLN A 253 -7.83 1.85 -8.49
C GLN A 253 -8.56 3.21 -8.41
N ARG A 254 -7.94 4.22 -9.02
CA ARG A 254 -8.54 5.52 -9.32
C ARG A 254 -9.05 5.49 -10.77
N ILE A 255 -10.34 5.25 -10.97
CA ILE A 255 -10.95 5.28 -12.30
C ILE A 255 -11.26 6.74 -12.67
N VAL A 256 -10.79 7.17 -13.85
CA VAL A 256 -11.07 8.48 -14.44
C VAL A 256 -12.14 8.29 -15.51
N THR A 257 -13.36 8.76 -15.28
CA THR A 257 -14.38 8.86 -16.33
C THR A 257 -14.33 10.27 -16.91
N ALA A 258 -13.87 10.39 -18.15
CA ALA A 258 -13.90 11.64 -18.90
C ALA A 258 -15.24 11.74 -19.64
N ILE A 259 -16.09 12.70 -19.29
CA ILE A 259 -17.30 13.00 -20.07
C ILE A 259 -16.83 13.57 -21.41
N ARG A 260 -17.00 12.83 -22.51
CA ARG A 260 -16.80 13.39 -23.85
C ARG A 260 -17.87 14.46 -24.09
N GLU A 261 -17.43 15.67 -24.45
CA GLU A 261 -18.30 16.75 -24.93
C GLU A 261 -19.33 16.19 -25.91
N SER A 262 -20.60 16.31 -25.53
CA SER A 262 -21.72 16.01 -26.41
C SER A 262 -21.72 17.02 -27.55
N ALA A 263 -21.67 16.51 -28.77
CA ALA A 263 -21.78 17.31 -29.96
C ALA A 263 -23.14 18.03 -30.02
N LEU A 264 -23.07 19.36 -30.10
CA LEU A 264 -24.00 20.27 -30.78
C LEU A 264 -25.49 20.20 -30.36
N GLY A 265 -25.92 21.21 -29.60
CA GLY A 265 -27.18 21.90 -29.90
C GLY A 265 -28.04 22.41 -28.73
N GLY A 266 -27.96 23.72 -28.47
CA GLY A 266 -29.12 24.50 -28.00
C GLY A 266 -29.04 25.02 -26.56
N ALA A 267 -29.16 26.34 -26.42
CA ALA A 267 -29.13 27.03 -25.13
C ALA A 267 -30.35 26.66 -24.26
N MET A 268 -30.09 26.21 -23.02
CA MET A 268 -31.02 26.41 -21.91
C MET A 268 -30.28 27.06 -20.74
N SER A 269 -30.70 28.30 -20.46
CA SER A 269 -30.40 29.03 -19.25
C SER A 269 -31.02 28.30 -18.07
N GLY A 270 -30.19 27.85 -17.12
CA GLY A 270 -30.63 27.29 -15.86
C GLY A 270 -29.45 27.20 -14.91
N VAL A 271 -29.34 28.18 -14.01
CA VAL A 271 -28.50 28.01 -12.82
C VAL A 271 -29.21 26.98 -11.95
N VAL A 272 -28.61 25.80 -11.80
CA VAL A 272 -29.00 24.85 -10.75
C VAL A 272 -28.06 25.09 -9.58
N GLU A 273 -28.57 25.71 -8.52
CA GLU A 273 -27.81 25.87 -7.28
C GLU A 273 -27.62 24.52 -6.58
N PHE A 274 -26.44 24.34 -5.99
CA PHE A 274 -25.87 23.09 -5.50
C PHE A 274 -26.42 22.63 -4.13
N ASP A 275 -27.66 22.97 -3.78
CA ASP A 275 -28.12 22.83 -2.39
C ASP A 275 -28.85 21.51 -2.07
N ASP A 276 -28.73 20.46 -2.91
CA ASP A 276 -29.52 19.23 -2.69
C ASP A 276 -28.82 17.89 -3.00
N LEU A 277 -27.57 17.72 -2.54
CA LEU A 277 -27.07 16.36 -2.23
C LEU A 277 -26.47 16.35 -0.83
N ALA A 278 -27.28 15.92 0.14
CA ALA A 278 -26.82 15.72 1.50
C ALA A 278 -25.74 14.61 1.55
N ARG A 279 -24.75 14.78 2.43
CA ARG A 279 -23.82 13.70 2.81
C ARG A 279 -24.62 12.43 3.11
N GLY A 280 -24.22 11.30 2.53
CA GLY A 280 -24.92 10.02 2.67
C GLY A 280 -25.89 9.68 1.52
N THR A 281 -25.81 10.37 0.38
CA THR A 281 -26.58 9.97 -0.81
C THR A 281 -25.98 8.71 -1.45
N LEU A 282 -26.82 7.71 -1.72
CA LEU A 282 -26.47 6.45 -2.36
C LEU A 282 -26.50 6.59 -3.88
N VAL A 283 -25.47 6.10 -4.57
CA VAL A 283 -25.38 5.97 -6.04
C VAL A 283 -25.51 4.50 -6.42
N VAL A 284 -26.23 4.16 -7.46
CA VAL A 284 -26.43 2.75 -7.84
C VAL A 284 -25.30 2.28 -8.77
N VAL A 285 -24.45 1.39 -8.30
CA VAL A 285 -23.54 0.54 -9.11
C VAL A 285 -24.36 -0.65 -9.57
N GLY A 286 -24.74 -0.71 -10.84
CA GLY A 286 -25.72 -1.65 -11.38
C GLY A 286 -25.06 -2.78 -12.13
#